data_AF-A0A380DSS5-F1
#
_entry.id   AF-A0A380DSS5-F1
#
_cell.length_a   1.000
_cell.length_b   1.000
_cell.length_c   1.000
_cell.angle_alpha   90.00
_cell.angle_beta   90.00
_cell.angle_gamma   90.00
#
_symmetry.space_group_name_H-M   'P 1'
#
loop_
_entity.id
_entity.type
_entity.pdbx_description
1 polymer ?
#
loop_
_entity_poly.entity_id
_entity_poly.type
_entity_poly.pdbx_seq_one_letter_code
_entity_poly.pdbx_strand_id
1 'polypeptide(L)'
;MTFLTVMQFIVNIIVVGFLLTVIVIGLIWLIKDKRQSQHSVLRNYPLLARIRYISEKMGPELRQYLFSGDNEGKPFSRNDYKNIVLAGKYNSRMTSFGTTKDYQDGFYIQNTMFPMQRNEISVDNTTLLSTFIYKIANERLFSREEYRVPTKIDPYYLSDDHAIKLGEHLKHPFILKRIVGQSGMSYGALGKNAITALSKGLAKAGTWMNTGEGGLSEYHLKGNGDIIFQIGPGLFGVRDKEGNLVKVYLKRSHSYLTYVHLS
;
A
#
# COMPACT_ATOMS: atom_id res chain seq x y z
N MET A 1 12.37 50.22 39.71
CA MET A 1 13.44 49.40 39.09
C MET A 1 13.48 47.97 39.66
N THR A 2 13.39 47.77 40.98
CA THR A 2 13.53 46.45 41.64
C THR A 2 12.35 45.48 41.44
N PHE A 3 11.10 45.95 41.43
CA PHE A 3 9.94 45.06 41.24
C PHE A 3 9.89 44.43 39.83
N LEU A 4 10.15 45.25 38.79
CA LEU A 4 10.14 44.79 37.40
C LEU A 4 11.27 43.77 37.13
N THR A 5 12.46 43.98 37.71
CA THR A 5 13.58 43.04 37.56
C THR A 5 13.33 41.71 38.29
N VAL A 6 12.71 41.74 39.47
CA VAL A 6 12.31 40.52 40.19
C VAL A 6 11.24 39.75 39.40
N MET A 7 10.25 40.45 38.85
CA MET A 7 9.22 39.82 38.02
C MET A 7 9.81 39.19 36.74
N GLN A 8 10.70 39.91 36.05
CA GLN A 8 11.38 39.40 34.85
C GLN A 8 12.26 38.19 35.17
N PHE A 9 12.93 38.16 36.33
CA PHE A 9 13.71 37.02 36.78
C PHE A 9 12.84 35.77 37.00
N ILE A 10 11.69 35.93 37.66
CA ILE A 10 10.73 34.84 37.87
C ILE A 10 10.22 34.29 36.53
N VAL A 11 9.82 35.18 35.61
CA VAL A 11 9.37 34.78 34.27
C VAL A 11 10.47 34.02 33.52
N ASN A 12 11.71 34.50 33.56
CA ASN A 12 12.84 33.81 32.92
C ASN A 12 13.09 32.42 33.50
N ILE A 13 13.00 32.25 34.83
CA ILE A 13 13.13 30.92 35.45
C ILE A 13 12.02 29.98 34.95
N ILE A 14 10.78 30.46 34.88
CA ILE A 14 9.65 29.66 34.39
C ILE A 14 9.88 29.27 32.92
N VAL A 15 10.30 30.22 32.08
CA VAL A 15 10.58 29.97 30.65
C VAL A 15 11.72 28.98 30.48
N VAL A 16 12.84 29.15 31.20
CA VAL A 16 13.98 28.23 31.14
C VAL A 16 13.59 26.84 31.65
N GLY A 17 12.86 26.76 32.77
CA GLY A 17 12.35 25.50 33.31
C GLY A 17 11.43 24.78 32.32
N PHE A 18 10.55 25.51 31.64
CA PHE A 18 9.70 24.98 30.58
C PHE A 18 10.52 24.46 29.39
N LEU A 19 11.47 25.24 28.89
CA LEU A 19 12.35 24.85 27.78
C LEU A 19 13.17 23.60 28.11
N LEU A 20 13.74 23.52 29.32
CA LEU A 20 14.48 22.35 29.79
C LEU A 20 13.56 21.11 29.86
N THR A 21 12.33 21.27 30.35
CA THR A 21 11.35 20.17 30.40
C THR A 21 11.05 19.64 29.00
N VAL A 22 10.84 20.52 28.03
CA VAL A 22 10.61 20.15 26.62
C VAL A 22 11.81 19.40 26.04
N ILE A 23 13.04 19.85 26.32
CA ILE A 23 14.28 19.19 25.88
C ILE A 23 14.38 17.79 26.48
N VAL A 24 14.15 17.65 27.79
CA VAL A 24 14.20 16.36 28.49
C VAL A 24 13.18 15.38 27.91
N ILE A 25 11.94 15.82 27.69
CA ILE A 25 10.90 14.99 27.05
C ILE A 25 11.32 14.58 25.63
N GLY A 26 11.86 15.51 24.85
CA GLY A 26 12.36 15.25 23.50
C GLY A 26 13.48 14.20 23.47
N LEU A 27 14.42 14.25 24.42
CA LEU A 27 15.50 13.26 24.57
C LEU A 27 14.95 11.89 24.96
N ILE A 28 14.01 11.82 25.91
CA ILE A 28 13.35 10.57 26.31
C ILE A 28 12.67 9.92 25.10
N TRP A 29 11.93 10.70 24.31
CA TRP A 29 11.29 10.21 23.09
C TRP A 29 12.29 9.74 22.03
N LEU A 30 13.37 10.49 21.81
CA LEU A 30 14.42 10.10 20.86
C LEU A 30 15.04 8.75 21.23
N ILE A 31 15.35 8.53 22.51
CA ILE A 31 15.91 7.26 22.99
C ILE A 31 14.88 6.13 22.83
N LYS A 32 13.63 6.36 23.23
CA LYS A 32 12.54 5.38 23.10
C LYS A 32 12.31 4.99 21.64
N ASP A 33 12.28 5.96 20.74
CA ASP A 33 11.98 5.73 19.34
C ASP A 33 13.11 5.04 18.57
N LYS A 34 14.37 5.36 18.88
CA LYS A 34 15.51 4.63 18.31
C LYS A 34 15.56 3.17 18.74
N ARG A 35 15.01 2.83 19.91
CA ARG A 35 15.01 1.47 20.46
C ARG A 35 13.83 0.62 20.00
N GLN A 36 12.75 1.20 19.48
CA GLN A 36 11.61 0.42 19.01
C GLN A 36 11.87 -0.22 17.63
N SER A 37 11.25 -1.37 17.38
CA SER A 37 11.33 -2.09 16.10
C SER A 37 10.06 -2.02 15.27
N GLN A 38 8.97 -1.44 15.80
CA GLN A 38 7.65 -1.51 15.18
C GLN A 38 7.45 -0.46 14.08
N HIS A 39 7.92 0.78 14.27
CA HIS A 39 7.72 1.88 13.33
C HIS A 39 9.04 2.35 12.71
N SER A 40 9.30 1.93 11.47
CA SER A 40 10.53 2.29 10.73
C SER A 40 10.77 3.79 10.63
N VAL A 41 9.71 4.60 10.44
CA VAL A 41 9.82 6.07 10.30
C VAL A 41 10.17 6.73 11.63
N LEU A 42 9.54 6.32 12.75
CA LEU A 42 9.89 6.80 14.09
C LEU A 42 11.30 6.39 14.48
N ARG A 43 11.76 5.19 14.09
CA ARG A 43 13.12 4.76 14.38
C ARG A 43 14.19 5.57 13.65
N ASN A 44 13.94 5.87 12.37
CA ASN A 44 14.90 6.59 11.52
C ASN A 44 14.86 8.11 11.75
N TYR A 45 13.68 8.68 12.01
CA TYR A 45 13.47 10.12 12.19
C TYR A 45 12.56 10.44 13.39
N PRO A 46 12.97 10.16 14.66
CA PRO A 46 12.10 10.24 15.84
C PRO A 46 11.27 11.51 15.99
N LEU A 47 11.93 12.67 15.98
CA LEU A 47 11.26 13.96 16.23
C LEU A 47 10.38 14.39 15.04
N LEU A 48 10.92 14.34 13.83
CA LEU A 48 10.19 14.71 12.62
C LEU A 48 8.98 13.80 12.38
N ALA A 49 9.12 12.51 12.66
CA ALA A 49 8.03 11.55 12.56
C ALA A 49 6.90 11.86 13.56
N ARG A 50 7.24 12.22 14.81
CA ARG A 50 6.22 12.63 15.80
C ARG A 50 5.48 13.89 15.38
N ILE A 51 6.21 14.92 14.92
CA ILE A 51 5.59 16.14 14.40
C ILE A 51 4.65 15.79 13.24
N ARG A 52 5.13 14.99 12.28
CA ARG A 52 4.33 14.51 11.15
C ARG A 52 3.04 13.82 11.62
N TYR A 53 3.12 12.88 12.58
CA TYR A 53 1.94 12.14 13.04
C TYR A 53 0.97 13.01 13.85
N ILE A 54 1.47 13.98 14.61
CA ILE A 54 0.62 14.97 15.30
C ILE A 54 -0.11 15.83 14.27
N SER A 55 0.61 16.37 13.28
CA SER A 55 0.02 17.13 12.18
C SER A 55 -0.96 16.31 11.35
N GLU A 56 -0.67 15.02 11.13
CA GLU A 56 -1.60 14.11 10.45
C GLU A 56 -2.87 13.87 11.28
N LYS A 57 -2.75 13.81 12.61
CA LYS A 57 -3.88 13.63 13.51
C LYS A 57 -4.75 14.89 13.65
N MET A 58 -4.14 16.07 13.63
CA MET A 58 -4.84 17.37 13.58
C MET A 58 -5.33 17.73 12.17
N GLY A 59 -4.85 17.00 11.16
CA GLY A 59 -5.15 17.25 9.76
C GLY A 59 -6.65 17.31 9.47
N PRO A 60 -7.47 16.31 9.88
CA PRO A 60 -8.91 16.32 9.64
C PRO A 60 -9.63 17.58 10.09
N GLU A 61 -9.29 18.10 11.26
CA GLU A 61 -9.91 19.30 11.84
C GLU A 61 -9.42 20.57 11.13
N LEU A 62 -8.12 20.65 10.84
CA LEU A 62 -7.52 21.79 10.12
C LEU A 62 -7.99 21.88 8.66
N ARG A 63 -8.38 20.77 8.04
CA ARG A 63 -8.88 20.74 6.65
C ARG A 63 -10.12 21.61 6.45
N GLN A 64 -10.95 21.79 7.47
CA GLN A 64 -12.10 22.71 7.40
C GLN A 64 -11.66 24.16 7.11
N TYR A 65 -10.44 24.53 7.48
CA TYR A 65 -9.92 25.90 7.40
C TYR A 65 -8.82 26.08 6.33
N LEU A 66 -8.12 25.02 5.94
CA LEU A 66 -6.91 25.09 5.09
C LEU A 66 -7.12 24.62 3.63
N PHE A 67 -8.37 24.56 3.13
CA PHE A 67 -8.70 24.21 1.74
C PHE A 67 -7.96 22.99 1.17
N SER A 68 -7.74 21.96 1.99
CA SER A 68 -7.09 20.72 1.55
C SER A 68 -8.14 19.62 1.48
N GLY A 69 -8.62 19.29 0.28
CA GLY A 69 -9.64 18.25 0.10
C GLY A 69 -9.08 16.84 0.29
N ASP A 70 -9.84 15.94 0.93
CA ASP A 70 -9.45 14.52 1.07
C ASP A 70 -9.34 13.77 -0.28
N ASN A 71 -9.90 14.35 -1.35
CA ASN A 71 -9.95 13.81 -2.71
C ASN A 71 -8.90 14.37 -3.68
N GLU A 72 -8.10 15.36 -3.28
CA GLU A 72 -7.23 16.12 -4.20
C GLU A 72 -5.83 15.51 -4.36
N GLY A 73 -5.47 14.53 -3.53
CA GLY A 73 -4.18 13.85 -3.60
C GLY A 73 -3.95 13.15 -4.94
N LYS A 74 -2.76 13.33 -5.53
CA LYS A 74 -2.30 12.61 -6.72
C LYS A 74 -1.12 11.69 -6.35
N PRO A 75 -0.95 10.51 -6.99
CA PRO A 75 -1.81 9.93 -8.03
C PRO A 75 -3.08 9.25 -7.50
N PHE A 76 -3.17 9.00 -6.19
CA PHE A 76 -4.35 8.47 -5.51
C PHE A 76 -4.75 9.40 -4.37
N SER A 77 -6.06 9.51 -4.12
CA SER A 77 -6.56 10.36 -3.05
C SER A 77 -6.26 9.78 -1.68
N ARG A 78 -6.33 10.61 -0.64
CA ARG A 78 -6.16 10.13 0.74
C ARG A 78 -7.28 9.17 1.13
N ASN A 79 -8.49 9.42 0.64
CA ASN A 79 -9.63 8.53 0.87
C ASN A 79 -9.39 7.14 0.25
N ASP A 80 -8.93 7.09 -0.99
CA ASP A 80 -8.59 5.81 -1.67
C ASP A 80 -7.51 5.06 -0.91
N TYR A 81 -6.44 5.76 -0.54
CA TYR A 81 -5.36 5.19 0.25
C TYR A 81 -5.87 4.63 1.58
N LYS A 82 -6.70 5.39 2.32
CA LYS A 82 -7.28 4.97 3.60
C LYS A 82 -8.14 3.73 3.42
N ASN A 83 -8.99 3.66 2.41
CA ASN A 83 -9.85 2.51 2.16
C ASN A 83 -9.04 1.24 1.86
N ILE A 84 -7.97 1.34 1.06
CA ILE A 84 -7.07 0.21 0.76
C ILE A 84 -6.31 -0.23 2.02
N VAL A 85 -5.72 0.71 2.75
CA VAL A 85 -4.89 0.39 3.94
C VAL A 85 -5.74 -0.15 5.07
N LEU A 86 -6.94 0.38 5.32
CA LEU A 86 -7.82 -0.12 6.37
C LEU A 86 -8.32 -1.54 6.06
N ALA A 87 -8.69 -1.79 4.80
CA ALA A 87 -9.09 -3.11 4.34
C ALA A 87 -7.95 -4.14 4.48
N GLY A 88 -6.74 -3.78 4.05
CA GLY A 88 -5.58 -4.68 4.14
C GLY A 88 -5.08 -4.90 5.57
N LYS A 89 -5.07 -3.86 6.41
CA LYS A 89 -4.46 -3.92 7.75
C LYS A 89 -5.41 -4.47 8.81
N TYR A 90 -6.69 -4.13 8.75
CA TYR A 90 -7.68 -4.47 9.79
C TYR A 90 -8.82 -5.36 9.29
N ASN A 91 -8.84 -5.74 8.00
CA ASN A 91 -9.98 -6.41 7.36
C ASN A 91 -11.31 -5.66 7.58
N SER A 92 -11.25 -4.33 7.67
CA SER A 92 -12.42 -3.47 7.80
C SER A 92 -12.67 -2.75 6.49
N ARG A 93 -13.88 -2.91 5.96
CA ARG A 93 -14.32 -2.31 4.69
C ARG A 93 -15.51 -1.35 4.88
N MET A 94 -15.82 -1.05 6.14
CA MET A 94 -16.89 -0.13 6.50
C MET A 94 -16.35 1.30 6.38
N THR A 95 -16.75 2.00 5.34
CA THR A 95 -16.53 3.44 5.17
C THR A 95 -17.87 4.12 4.94
N SER A 96 -18.02 5.35 5.42
CA SER A 96 -19.29 6.10 5.27
C SER A 96 -19.55 6.36 3.79
N PHE A 97 -20.76 6.07 3.34
CA PHE A 97 -21.17 6.25 1.96
C PHE A 97 -21.59 7.71 1.73
N GLY A 98 -20.86 8.42 0.88
CA GLY A 98 -21.13 9.81 0.53
C GLY A 98 -20.07 10.31 -0.45
N THR A 99 -20.49 11.02 -1.50
CA THR A 99 -19.55 11.67 -2.40
C THR A 99 -19.25 13.07 -1.89
N THR A 100 -17.98 13.34 -1.65
CA THR A 100 -17.44 14.68 -1.41
C THR A 100 -16.79 15.24 -2.68
N LYS A 101 -17.02 14.58 -3.83
CA LYS A 101 -16.49 14.98 -5.12
C LYS A 101 -17.45 15.97 -5.77
N ASP A 102 -16.90 17.10 -6.21
CA ASP A 102 -17.61 18.02 -7.09
C ASP A 102 -17.60 17.45 -8.51
N TYR A 103 -18.79 17.22 -9.08
CA TYR A 103 -18.92 16.65 -10.42
C TYR A 103 -19.01 17.78 -11.44
N GLN A 104 -18.02 17.84 -12.32
CA GLN A 104 -18.03 18.72 -13.49
C GLN A 104 -18.69 17.99 -14.68
N ASP A 105 -19.00 18.68 -15.78
CA ASP A 105 -19.54 17.99 -16.96
C ASP A 105 -18.55 16.92 -17.49
N GLY A 106 -19.03 15.69 -17.64
CA GLY A 106 -18.20 14.56 -18.09
C GLY A 106 -18.81 13.20 -17.79
N PHE A 107 -18.06 12.14 -18.10
CA PHE A 107 -18.45 10.76 -17.80
C PHE A 107 -17.82 10.29 -16.49
N TYR A 108 -18.67 9.81 -15.57
CA TYR A 108 -18.24 9.27 -14.29
C TYR A 108 -18.71 7.84 -14.12
N ILE A 109 -17.86 7.02 -13.51
CA ILE A 109 -18.28 5.73 -12.99
C ILE A 109 -19.12 6.01 -11.74
N GLN A 110 -20.41 5.77 -11.82
CA GLN A 110 -21.31 5.86 -10.68
C GLN A 110 -21.51 4.47 -10.09
N ASN A 111 -21.56 4.39 -8.76
CA ASN A 111 -22.04 3.17 -8.11
C ASN A 111 -23.51 2.93 -8.53
N THR A 112 -23.86 1.66 -8.75
CA THR A 112 -25.26 1.29 -8.95
C THR A 112 -26.10 1.71 -7.73
N MET A 113 -27.35 2.12 -7.96
CA MET A 113 -28.29 2.48 -6.87
C MET A 113 -28.55 1.31 -5.92
N PHE A 114 -28.48 0.08 -6.45
CA PHE A 114 -28.64 -1.15 -5.70
C PHE A 114 -27.37 -1.98 -5.85
N PRO A 115 -26.42 -1.87 -4.89
CA PRO A 115 -25.21 -2.68 -4.94
C PRO A 115 -25.58 -4.15 -4.79
N MET A 116 -24.91 -5.01 -5.56
CA MET A 116 -25.07 -6.46 -5.43
C MET A 116 -24.79 -6.88 -3.99
N GLN A 117 -25.68 -7.70 -3.43
CA GLN A 117 -25.51 -8.23 -2.09
C GLN A 117 -24.41 -9.28 -2.07
N ARG A 118 -23.82 -9.55 -0.90
CA ARG A 118 -22.68 -10.49 -0.77
C ARG A 118 -22.99 -11.91 -1.27
N ASN A 119 -24.26 -12.32 -1.21
CA ASN A 119 -24.76 -13.60 -1.71
C ASN A 119 -25.06 -13.62 -3.22
N GLU A 120 -25.20 -12.45 -3.85
CA GLU A 120 -25.43 -12.30 -5.29
C GLU A 120 -24.11 -12.15 -6.05
N ILE A 121 -23.04 -11.78 -5.37
CA ILE A 121 -21.71 -11.69 -5.98
C ILE A 121 -21.21 -13.10 -6.28
N SER A 122 -21.01 -13.38 -7.57
CA SER A 122 -20.39 -14.62 -8.06
C SER A 122 -18.88 -14.65 -7.75
N VAL A 123 -18.53 -14.90 -6.49
CA VAL A 123 -17.15 -15.08 -6.02
C VAL A 123 -16.92 -16.46 -5.43
N ASP A 124 -15.75 -17.02 -5.70
CA ASP A 124 -15.26 -18.23 -5.07
C ASP A 124 -14.55 -17.87 -3.75
N ASN A 125 -15.18 -18.23 -2.64
CA ASN A 125 -14.65 -18.12 -1.28
C ASN A 125 -14.49 -19.49 -0.59
N THR A 126 -14.45 -20.58 -1.37
CA THR A 126 -14.36 -21.95 -0.83
C THR A 126 -13.09 -22.16 0.00
N THR A 127 -11.95 -21.64 -0.47
CA THR A 127 -10.66 -21.76 0.20
C THR A 127 -10.30 -20.44 0.88
N LEU A 128 -10.38 -20.42 2.21
CA LEU A 128 -10.02 -19.24 2.99
C LEU A 128 -8.50 -19.00 2.97
N LEU A 129 -8.12 -17.72 2.90
CA LEU A 129 -6.71 -17.32 2.96
C LEU A 129 -6.27 -17.12 4.40
N SER A 130 -5.25 -17.86 4.81
CA SER A 130 -4.61 -17.67 6.11
C SER A 130 -3.67 -16.47 6.06
N THR A 131 -4.01 -15.42 6.79
CA THR A 131 -3.23 -14.18 6.86
C THR A 131 -3.12 -13.69 8.31
N PHE A 132 -2.52 -12.52 8.48
CA PHE A 132 -2.48 -11.80 9.73
C PHE A 132 -3.15 -10.45 9.58
N ILE A 133 -4.00 -10.10 10.54
CA ILE A 133 -4.58 -8.76 10.67
C ILE A 133 -4.04 -8.08 11.92
N TYR A 134 -4.08 -6.76 11.95
CA TYR A 134 -3.83 -5.99 13.16
C TYR A 134 -5.14 -5.78 13.90
N LYS A 135 -5.11 -5.96 15.23
CA LYS A 135 -6.19 -5.51 16.12
C LYS A 135 -5.67 -4.39 16.99
N ILE A 136 -6.48 -3.34 17.13
CA ILE A 136 -6.18 -2.19 17.97
C ILE A 136 -6.56 -2.58 19.41
N ALA A 137 -5.58 -2.64 20.31
CA ALA A 137 -5.82 -2.89 21.73
C ALA A 137 -6.20 -1.61 22.47
N ASN A 138 -5.48 -0.53 22.18
CA ASN A 138 -5.69 0.77 22.80
C ASN A 138 -5.32 1.88 21.81
N GLU A 139 -6.18 2.89 21.72
CA GLU A 139 -5.93 4.10 20.95
C GLU A 139 -5.90 5.30 21.90
N ARG A 140 -4.70 5.84 22.11
CA ARG A 140 -4.48 7.05 22.92
C ARG A 140 -4.26 8.27 22.03
N LEU A 141 -4.14 9.44 22.65
CA LEU A 141 -3.95 10.69 21.92
C LEU A 141 -2.69 10.69 21.03
N PHE A 142 -1.60 10.05 21.46
CA PHE A 142 -0.32 10.04 20.74
C PHE A 142 0.27 8.65 20.46
N SER A 143 -0.45 7.58 20.80
CA SER A 143 0.03 6.23 20.61
C SER A 143 -1.12 5.28 20.30
N ARG A 144 -0.89 4.37 19.37
CA ARG A 144 -1.79 3.26 19.08
C ARG A 144 -1.06 1.96 19.36
N GLU A 145 -1.63 1.15 20.24
CA GLU A 145 -1.12 -0.19 20.56
C GLU A 145 -1.87 -1.20 19.69
N GLU A 146 -1.12 -1.87 18.81
CA GLU A 146 -1.67 -2.86 17.88
C GLU A 146 -0.92 -4.18 18.03
N TYR A 147 -1.64 -5.28 17.90
CA TYR A 147 -1.07 -6.62 17.89
C TYR A 147 -1.58 -7.42 16.69
N ARG A 148 -0.73 -8.32 16.21
CA ARG A 148 -0.97 -9.10 15.02
C ARG A 148 -1.68 -10.40 15.39
N VAL A 149 -2.80 -10.68 14.77
CA VAL A 149 -3.64 -11.87 15.03
C VAL A 149 -3.72 -12.71 13.75
N PRO A 150 -3.42 -14.03 13.80
CA PRO A 150 -3.67 -14.92 12.67
C PRO A 150 -5.17 -15.00 12.41
N THR A 151 -5.59 -14.86 11.16
CA THR A 151 -7.01 -14.85 10.78
C THR A 151 -7.17 -15.45 9.39
N LYS A 152 -8.26 -16.16 9.19
CA LYS A 152 -8.68 -16.65 7.88
C LYS A 152 -9.63 -15.61 7.28
N ILE A 153 -9.36 -15.17 6.06
CA ILE A 153 -10.17 -14.18 5.35
C ILE A 153 -10.68 -14.77 4.04
N ASP A 154 -11.84 -14.27 3.61
CA ASP A 154 -12.40 -14.61 2.30
C ASP A 154 -11.50 -14.03 1.19
N PRO A 155 -11.13 -14.83 0.18
CA PRO A 155 -10.26 -14.36 -0.89
C PRO A 155 -10.97 -13.39 -1.84
N TYR A 156 -12.27 -13.49 -2.09
CA TYR A 156 -12.96 -12.81 -3.18
C TYR A 156 -12.32 -13.12 -4.54
N TYR A 157 -12.16 -14.40 -4.85
CA TYR A 157 -11.79 -14.82 -6.21
C TYR A 157 -13.00 -14.71 -7.13
N LEU A 158 -12.80 -14.30 -8.38
CA LEU A 158 -13.83 -14.44 -9.40
C LEU A 158 -14.12 -15.93 -9.62
N SER A 159 -15.40 -16.28 -9.78
CA SER A 159 -15.77 -17.64 -10.21
C SER A 159 -15.24 -17.93 -11.61
N ASP A 160 -15.14 -19.22 -11.96
CA ASP A 160 -14.58 -19.62 -13.26
C ASP A 160 -15.38 -19.07 -14.46
N ASP A 161 -16.69 -18.83 -14.28
CA ASP A 161 -17.58 -18.24 -15.29
C ASP A 161 -17.33 -16.74 -15.52
N HIS A 162 -16.81 -16.03 -14.50
CA HIS A 162 -16.53 -14.60 -14.56
C HIS A 162 -15.04 -14.26 -14.56
N ALA A 163 -14.16 -15.27 -14.44
CA ALA A 163 -12.72 -15.08 -14.50
C ALA A 163 -12.31 -14.52 -15.86
N ILE A 164 -11.44 -13.51 -15.86
CA ILE A 164 -10.98 -12.89 -17.10
C ILE A 164 -9.94 -13.82 -17.72
N LYS A 165 -10.22 -14.35 -18.91
CA LYS A 165 -9.30 -15.24 -19.64
C LYS A 165 -8.57 -14.43 -20.71
N LEU A 166 -7.26 -14.30 -20.56
CA LEU A 166 -6.41 -13.64 -21.54
C LEU A 166 -5.78 -14.70 -22.46
N GLY A 167 -5.96 -14.50 -23.77
CA GLY A 167 -5.47 -15.44 -24.78
C GLY A 167 -6.18 -16.78 -24.74
N GLU A 168 -7.51 -16.79 -24.72
CA GLU A 168 -8.34 -18.01 -24.62
C GLU A 168 -8.03 -19.07 -25.70
N HIS A 169 -7.59 -18.64 -26.88
CA HIS A 169 -7.21 -19.53 -27.98
C HIS A 169 -5.76 -20.05 -27.90
N LEU A 170 -4.98 -19.63 -26.91
CA LEU A 170 -3.61 -20.09 -26.70
C LEU A 170 -3.61 -21.43 -25.98
N LYS A 171 -2.52 -22.20 -26.13
CA LYS A 171 -2.34 -23.50 -25.45
C LYS A 171 -2.45 -23.39 -23.92
N HIS A 172 -2.05 -22.25 -23.35
CA HIS A 172 -2.08 -21.96 -21.93
C HIS A 172 -2.66 -20.56 -21.72
N PRO A 173 -4.00 -20.42 -21.67
CA PRO A 173 -4.64 -19.12 -21.42
C PRO A 173 -4.34 -18.67 -20.00
N PHE A 174 -4.19 -17.36 -19.82
CA PHE A 174 -3.94 -16.77 -18.51
C PHE A 174 -5.27 -16.42 -17.85
N ILE A 175 -5.60 -17.12 -16.76
CA ILE A 175 -6.90 -17.01 -16.08
C ILE A 175 -6.76 -16.11 -14.85
N LEU A 176 -7.33 -14.91 -14.93
CA LEU A 176 -7.35 -13.94 -13.86
C LEU A 176 -8.53 -14.18 -12.93
N LYS A 177 -8.27 -14.78 -11.77
CA LYS A 177 -9.24 -14.88 -10.67
C LYS A 177 -9.28 -13.64 -9.76
N ARG A 178 -8.40 -12.66 -9.98
CA ARG A 178 -8.37 -11.38 -9.24
C ARG A 178 -8.20 -10.18 -10.16
N ILE A 179 -8.94 -9.13 -9.84
CA ILE A 179 -8.93 -7.86 -10.57
C ILE A 179 -7.81 -6.90 -10.12
N VAL A 180 -7.28 -7.05 -8.89
CA VAL A 180 -6.19 -6.21 -8.38
C VAL A 180 -4.90 -7.02 -8.34
N GLY A 181 -3.90 -6.57 -9.09
CA GLY A 181 -2.53 -7.07 -9.03
C GLY A 181 -1.52 -5.93 -8.93
N GLN A 182 -0.23 -6.27 -9.05
CA GLN A 182 0.83 -5.28 -8.99
C GLN A 182 1.25 -4.85 -10.41
N SER A 183 1.19 -3.55 -10.68
CA SER A 183 1.63 -2.94 -11.95
C SER A 183 3.14 -3.05 -12.15
N GLY A 184 3.62 -2.95 -13.40
CA GLY A 184 5.05 -3.15 -13.72
C GLY A 184 5.98 -2.23 -12.91
N MET A 185 6.92 -2.83 -12.19
CA MET A 185 7.99 -2.12 -11.48
C MET A 185 9.32 -2.77 -11.79
N SER A 186 10.21 -2.04 -12.47
CA SER A 186 11.43 -2.62 -13.06
C SER A 186 12.41 -3.16 -12.00
N TYR A 187 13.02 -4.30 -12.33
CA TYR A 187 14.23 -4.80 -11.66
C TYR A 187 15.35 -3.75 -11.80
N GLY A 188 15.77 -3.14 -10.69
CA GLY A 188 16.71 -2.01 -10.67
C GLY A 188 16.15 -0.77 -9.99
N ALA A 189 14.84 -0.50 -10.14
CA ALA A 189 14.14 0.53 -9.36
C ALA A 189 13.82 0.05 -7.94
N LEU A 190 13.51 -1.25 -7.81
CA LEU A 190 13.33 -1.92 -6.52
C LEU A 190 14.48 -2.90 -6.24
N GLY A 191 14.89 -2.94 -4.97
CA GLY A 191 15.91 -3.88 -4.51
C GLY A 191 15.38 -5.34 -4.44
N LYS A 192 16.30 -6.30 -4.49
CA LYS A 192 16.01 -7.75 -4.46
C LYS A 192 15.05 -8.20 -3.36
N ASN A 193 15.16 -7.61 -2.16
CA ASN A 193 14.32 -7.94 -1.02
C ASN A 193 12.87 -7.48 -1.23
N ALA A 194 12.67 -6.30 -1.83
CA ALA A 194 11.35 -5.76 -2.11
C ALA A 194 10.62 -6.61 -3.16
N ILE A 195 11.31 -6.95 -4.25
CA ILE A 195 10.77 -7.81 -5.32
C ILE A 195 10.41 -9.20 -4.78
N THR A 196 11.29 -9.80 -3.97
CA THR A 196 11.04 -11.09 -3.33
C THR A 196 9.82 -11.04 -2.40
N ALA A 197 9.68 -9.97 -1.63
CA ALA A 197 8.54 -9.78 -0.72
C ALA A 197 7.23 -9.62 -1.48
N LEU A 198 7.23 -8.83 -2.57
CA LEU A 198 6.08 -8.66 -3.45
C LEU A 198 5.69 -9.98 -4.10
N SER A 199 6.64 -10.69 -4.72
CA SER A 199 6.41 -11.99 -5.34
C SER A 199 5.73 -12.98 -4.38
N LYS A 200 6.28 -13.14 -3.17
CA LYS A 200 5.69 -14.02 -2.14
C LYS A 200 4.33 -13.53 -1.64
N GLY A 201 4.15 -12.22 -1.49
CA GLY A 201 2.90 -11.63 -1.01
C GLY A 201 1.76 -11.77 -2.01
N LEU A 202 2.03 -11.48 -3.29
CA LEU A 202 1.06 -11.57 -4.38
C LEU A 202 0.67 -13.03 -4.65
N ALA A 203 1.65 -13.95 -4.65
CA ALA A 203 1.38 -15.37 -4.78
C ALA A 203 0.50 -15.90 -3.63
N LYS A 204 0.78 -15.50 -2.38
CA LYS A 204 -0.07 -15.85 -1.22
C LYS A 204 -1.46 -15.25 -1.31
N ALA A 205 -1.62 -14.08 -1.91
CA ALA A 205 -2.93 -13.51 -2.19
C ALA A 205 -3.63 -14.25 -3.35
N GLY A 206 -2.90 -15.00 -4.18
CA GLY A 206 -3.40 -15.57 -5.43
C GLY A 206 -3.69 -14.47 -6.45
N THR A 207 -2.81 -13.47 -6.52
CA THR A 207 -2.83 -12.42 -7.56
C THR A 207 -1.51 -12.39 -8.32
N TRP A 208 -1.50 -11.64 -9.40
CA TRP A 208 -0.41 -11.53 -10.36
C TRP A 208 0.56 -10.39 -10.05
N MET A 209 1.80 -10.57 -10.50
CA MET A 209 2.90 -9.61 -10.41
C MET A 209 3.37 -9.25 -11.82
N ASN A 210 3.59 -7.96 -12.09
CA ASN A 210 4.20 -7.51 -13.34
C ASN A 210 5.67 -7.12 -13.11
N THR A 211 6.57 -7.69 -13.93
CA THR A 211 8.03 -7.51 -13.83
C THR A 211 8.52 -6.09 -14.13
N GLY A 212 7.69 -5.28 -14.80
CA GLY A 212 8.14 -4.05 -15.44
C GLY A 212 9.14 -4.33 -16.57
N GLU A 213 9.72 -3.26 -17.10
CA GLU A 213 10.57 -3.31 -18.31
C GLU A 213 11.99 -3.80 -18.07
N GLY A 214 12.38 -4.06 -16.82
CA GLY A 214 13.75 -4.46 -16.44
C GLY A 214 14.08 -5.93 -16.69
N GLY A 215 13.13 -6.71 -17.21
CA GLY A 215 13.27 -8.14 -17.40
C GLY A 215 12.87 -8.99 -16.19
N LEU A 216 12.95 -10.31 -16.35
CA LEU A 216 12.55 -11.30 -15.36
C LEU A 216 13.79 -11.72 -14.55
N SER A 217 13.66 -11.72 -13.24
CA SER A 217 14.73 -12.17 -12.33
C SER A 217 14.25 -13.30 -11.43
N GLU A 218 15.20 -14.06 -10.87
CA GLU A 218 14.88 -15.15 -9.93
C GLU A 218 14.05 -14.69 -8.72
N TYR A 219 14.13 -13.40 -8.37
CA TYR A 219 13.40 -12.79 -7.25
C TYR A 219 11.90 -12.68 -7.52
N HIS A 220 11.50 -12.50 -8.78
CA HIS A 220 10.09 -12.53 -9.20
C HIS A 220 9.48 -13.92 -9.05
N LEU A 221 10.30 -14.96 -9.14
CA LEU A 221 9.86 -16.36 -9.11
C LEU A 221 9.81 -16.96 -7.70
N LYS A 222 10.34 -16.26 -6.67
CA LYS A 222 10.43 -16.80 -5.30
C LYS A 222 9.06 -17.07 -4.65
N GLY A 223 7.99 -16.44 -5.13
CA GLY A 223 6.63 -16.62 -4.65
C GLY A 223 5.87 -17.75 -5.32
N ASN A 224 6.32 -18.25 -6.48
CA ASN A 224 5.60 -19.20 -7.31
C ASN A 224 4.14 -18.77 -7.61
N GLY A 225 3.97 -17.49 -7.97
CA GLY A 225 2.68 -16.92 -8.35
C GLY A 225 2.66 -16.49 -9.81
N ASP A 226 1.52 -16.00 -10.26
CA ASP A 226 1.31 -15.55 -11.63
C ASP A 226 2.17 -14.34 -11.99
N ILE A 227 2.85 -14.41 -13.13
CA ILE A 227 3.74 -13.36 -13.63
C ILE A 227 3.24 -12.82 -14.97
N ILE A 228 3.13 -11.49 -15.05
CA ILE A 228 3.02 -10.75 -16.29
C ILE A 228 4.40 -10.20 -16.63
N PHE A 229 4.94 -10.65 -17.75
CA PHE A 229 6.26 -10.22 -18.21
C PHE A 229 6.13 -9.03 -19.17
N GLN A 230 6.64 -7.88 -18.77
CA GLN A 230 6.52 -6.66 -19.58
C GLN A 230 7.74 -6.48 -20.49
N ILE A 231 7.46 -6.28 -21.78
CA ILE A 231 8.47 -5.96 -22.79
C ILE A 231 8.38 -4.45 -23.06
N GLY A 232 9.40 -3.72 -22.62
CA GLY A 232 9.55 -2.28 -22.90
C GLY A 232 10.33 -2.02 -24.20
N PRO A 233 10.37 -0.76 -24.67
CA PRO A 233 11.10 -0.37 -25.88
C PRO A 233 12.61 -0.65 -25.79
N GLY A 234 13.17 -0.66 -24.58
CA GLY A 234 14.56 -1.01 -24.33
C GLY A 234 14.90 -2.49 -24.50
N LEU A 235 13.90 -3.38 -24.71
CA LEU A 235 14.09 -4.82 -24.91
C LEU A 235 15.03 -5.46 -23.87
N PHE A 236 14.98 -4.98 -22.63
CA PHE A 236 15.78 -5.55 -21.54
C PHE A 236 15.20 -6.90 -21.12
N GLY A 237 16.09 -7.85 -20.79
CA GLY A 237 15.70 -9.21 -20.40
C GLY A 237 15.19 -10.11 -21.54
N VAL A 238 15.07 -9.59 -22.77
CA VAL A 238 14.65 -10.37 -23.96
C VAL A 238 15.70 -10.47 -25.05
N ARG A 239 16.91 -9.90 -24.85
CA ARG A 239 18.03 -9.98 -25.78
C ARG A 239 19.16 -10.88 -25.27
N ASP A 240 19.83 -11.58 -26.18
CA ASP A 240 21.08 -12.28 -25.91
C ASP A 240 22.27 -11.31 -25.91
N LYS A 241 23.49 -11.83 -25.71
CA LYS A 241 24.70 -11.01 -25.63
C LYS A 241 25.04 -10.35 -26.98
N GLU A 242 24.57 -10.95 -28.05
CA GLU A 242 24.74 -10.56 -29.44
C GLU A 242 23.65 -9.56 -29.89
N GLY A 243 22.67 -9.27 -29.03
CA GLY A 243 21.59 -8.32 -29.28
C GLY A 243 20.36 -8.90 -29.98
N ASN A 244 20.34 -10.21 -30.27
CA ASN A 244 19.20 -10.88 -30.88
C ASN A 244 18.12 -11.18 -29.84
N LEU A 245 16.87 -11.27 -30.30
CA LEU A 245 15.75 -11.66 -29.44
C LEU A 245 15.84 -13.13 -29.03
N VAL A 246 15.76 -13.39 -27.73
CA VAL A 246 15.79 -14.73 -27.16
C VAL A 246 14.48 -15.45 -27.48
N LYS A 247 14.54 -16.45 -28.38
CA LYS A 247 13.37 -17.21 -28.87
C LYS A 247 12.55 -17.91 -27.77
N VAL A 248 13.11 -18.14 -26.58
CA VAL A 248 12.38 -18.75 -25.44
C VAL A 248 11.19 -17.90 -25.00
N TYR A 249 11.30 -16.58 -25.04
CA TYR A 249 10.19 -15.68 -24.70
C TYR A 249 9.16 -15.56 -25.82
N LEU A 250 9.57 -15.79 -27.08
CA LEU A 250 8.70 -15.78 -28.26
C LEU A 250 7.95 -17.11 -28.45
N LYS A 251 8.54 -18.28 -28.14
CA LYS A 251 7.82 -19.56 -28.18
C LYS A 251 6.72 -19.67 -27.12
N ARG A 252 6.83 -18.89 -26.03
CA ARG A 252 5.77 -18.74 -25.01
C ARG A 252 4.84 -17.54 -25.27
N SER A 253 5.13 -16.70 -26.27
CA SER A 253 4.27 -15.58 -26.64
C SER A 253 4.15 -15.42 -28.14
N HIS A 254 3.02 -15.87 -28.66
CA HIS A 254 2.56 -15.39 -29.95
C HIS A 254 1.33 -14.55 -29.67
N SER A 255 1.40 -13.29 -30.11
CA SER A 255 0.39 -12.22 -30.04
C SER A 255 0.63 -11.22 -28.90
N TYR A 256 1.01 -10.01 -29.31
CA TYR A 256 1.15 -8.75 -28.58
C TYR A 256 0.49 -8.71 -27.18
N LEU A 257 1.30 -8.43 -26.15
CA LEU A 257 1.17 -8.78 -24.72
C LEU A 257 1.54 -10.23 -24.40
N THR A 258 2.84 -10.47 -24.38
CA THR A 258 3.49 -11.71 -23.95
C THR A 258 3.28 -11.98 -22.44
N TYR A 259 2.31 -12.82 -22.10
CA TYR A 259 2.18 -13.42 -20.77
C TYR A 259 3.15 -14.60 -20.63
N VAL A 260 3.88 -14.68 -19.52
CA VAL A 260 4.72 -15.85 -19.22
C VAL A 260 4.19 -16.46 -17.92
N HIS A 261 3.22 -17.37 -18.04
CA HIS A 261 2.86 -18.25 -16.93
C HIS A 261 4.03 -19.23 -16.70
N LEU A 262 4.71 -19.08 -15.57
CA LEU A 262 5.73 -20.02 -15.09
C LEU A 262 5.06 -20.90 -14.05
N SER A 263 4.51 -22.03 -14.52
CA SER A 263 4.09 -23.16 -13.70
C SER A 263 5.30 -23.86 -13.07
#